data_AF-A0A1H0PZY7-F1
#
_entry.id   AF-A0A1H0PZY7-F1
#
_cell.length_a   1.000
_cell.length_b   1.000
_cell.length_c   1.000
_cell.angle_alpha   90.00
_cell.angle_beta   90.00
_cell.angle_gamma   90.00
#
_symmetry.space_group_name_H-M   'P 1'
#
loop_
_entity.id
_entity.type
_entity.pdbx_description
1 polymer ?
#
loop_
_entity_poly.entity_id
_entity_poly.type
_entity_poly.pdbx_seq_one_letter_code
_entity_poly.pdbx_strand_id
1 'polypeptide(L)'
;MITRPPLHWFKMLFVLRGSVLPRIAPQLVTITLFAAVITFFHGRIGEWKVSLNFVPFSLIGLTLAIFLGFRNSTSYARFWEGRTLWGSVLNESRSLTRQALTLVADQHDARRLAYRLCAFVHALRHQLRGTDAWPDVAPFLDEADAARLKAARFKPAIALLMAGEWVGERLRAGQLAPALAQPMEMSLNQLSTALGGCERLAGTPIPFTYSVIIHRCIYLYCVLLPFGLLDSIGLMTPVIVCFIAYTFFALEALSAEIEEPFGEEPNDLALTAMSCMIESTVLEMIGEPPKSVAPSPHDFIQV
;
A
#
# COMPACT_ATOMS: atom_id res chain seq x y z
N MET A 1 0.14 -7.81 -2.44
CA MET A 1 -1.28 -7.77 -2.88
C MET A 1 -1.83 -9.17 -3.09
N ILE A 2 -2.98 -9.44 -2.47
CA ILE A 2 -3.75 -10.66 -2.69
C ILE A 2 -4.48 -10.55 -4.03
N THR A 3 -4.23 -11.49 -4.93
CA THR A 3 -4.99 -11.67 -6.18
C THR A 3 -5.78 -12.96 -6.08
N ARG A 4 -7.07 -12.87 -5.70
CA ARG A 4 -7.97 -14.03 -5.58
C ARG A 4 -9.00 -14.06 -6.71
N PRO A 5 -9.35 -15.26 -7.23
CA PRO A 5 -10.53 -15.40 -8.08
C PRO A 5 -11.79 -15.02 -7.28
N PRO A 6 -12.87 -14.58 -7.95
CA PRO A 6 -14.12 -14.26 -7.28
C PRO A 6 -14.62 -15.47 -6.49
N LEU A 7 -14.75 -15.33 -5.17
CA LEU A 7 -15.30 -16.35 -4.30
C LEU A 7 -16.82 -16.19 -4.20
N HIS A 8 -17.53 -17.29 -4.03
CA HIS A 8 -18.95 -17.25 -3.67
C HIS A 8 -19.13 -16.53 -2.32
N TRP A 9 -20.17 -15.70 -2.19
CA TRP A 9 -20.41 -14.83 -1.02
C TRP A 9 -20.36 -15.60 0.32
N PHE A 10 -20.86 -16.83 0.35
CA PHE A 10 -20.81 -17.67 1.57
C PHE A 10 -19.38 -18.10 1.93
N LYS A 11 -18.55 -18.43 0.93
CA LYS A 11 -17.14 -18.81 1.17
C LYS A 11 -16.33 -17.61 1.67
N MET A 12 -16.71 -16.38 1.31
CA MET A 12 -16.06 -15.17 1.83
C MET A 12 -16.17 -15.03 3.34
N LEU A 13 -17.25 -15.53 3.96
CA LEU A 13 -17.45 -15.46 5.42
C LEU A 13 -16.37 -16.23 6.21
N PHE A 14 -15.74 -17.23 5.60
CA PHE A 14 -14.77 -18.12 6.25
C PHE A 14 -13.32 -17.84 5.81
N VAL A 15 -13.07 -16.72 5.14
CA VAL A 15 -11.73 -16.32 4.72
C VAL A 15 -10.94 -15.75 5.90
N LEU A 16 -9.90 -16.48 6.32
CA LEU A 16 -9.00 -16.07 7.40
C LEU A 16 -7.71 -15.41 6.88
N ARG A 17 -7.13 -15.92 5.79
CA ARG A 17 -5.89 -15.37 5.24
C ARG A 17 -6.19 -14.08 4.49
N GLY A 18 -5.48 -13.00 4.81
CA GLY A 18 -5.68 -11.69 4.20
C GLY A 18 -6.92 -10.94 4.67
N SER A 19 -7.65 -11.49 5.66
CA SER A 19 -8.68 -10.74 6.37
C SER A 19 -8.08 -10.09 7.61
N VAL A 20 -8.74 -9.04 8.09
CA VAL A 20 -8.36 -8.35 9.33
C VAL A 20 -8.64 -9.18 10.59
N LEU A 21 -9.38 -10.29 10.48
CA LEU A 21 -9.90 -11.05 11.62
C LEU A 21 -8.78 -11.60 12.54
N PRO A 22 -7.71 -12.26 12.05
CA PRO A 22 -6.64 -12.75 12.92
C PRO A 22 -5.94 -11.63 13.70
N ARG A 23 -5.85 -10.42 13.13
CA ARG A 23 -5.23 -9.25 13.75
C ARG A 23 -6.07 -8.68 14.90
N ILE A 24 -7.40 -8.75 14.80
CA ILE A 24 -8.35 -8.23 15.80
C ILE A 24 -8.89 -9.31 16.75
N ALA A 25 -8.60 -10.59 16.50
CA ALA A 25 -9.08 -11.71 17.29
C ALA A 25 -8.77 -11.59 18.80
N PRO A 26 -7.56 -11.24 19.26
CA PRO A 26 -7.30 -11.16 20.69
C PRO A 26 -8.12 -10.05 21.38
N GLN A 27 -8.31 -8.90 20.72
CA GLN A 27 -9.15 -7.81 21.21
C GLN A 27 -10.62 -8.25 21.28
N LEU A 28 -11.10 -8.88 20.21
CA LEU A 28 -12.48 -9.36 20.11
C LEU A 28 -12.80 -10.40 21.19
N VAL A 29 -11.91 -11.38 21.39
CA VAL A 29 -12.03 -12.38 22.46
C VAL A 29 -12.03 -11.71 23.83
N THR A 30 -11.13 -10.76 24.07
CA THR A 30 -11.05 -10.03 25.35
C THR A 30 -12.34 -9.28 25.67
N ILE A 31 -12.86 -8.50 24.72
CA ILE A 31 -14.10 -7.75 24.88
C ILE A 31 -15.31 -8.69 25.06
N THR A 32 -15.35 -9.80 24.33
CA THR A 32 -16.44 -10.79 24.44
C THR A 32 -16.43 -11.50 25.78
N LEU A 33 -15.25 -11.92 26.26
CA LEU A 33 -15.08 -12.52 27.58
C LEU A 33 -15.43 -11.51 28.68
N PHE A 34 -15.00 -10.26 28.54
CA PHE A 34 -15.38 -9.20 29.46
C PHE A 34 -16.90 -9.01 29.50
N ALA A 35 -17.56 -8.94 28.34
CA ALA A 35 -19.01 -8.86 28.27
C ALA A 35 -19.70 -10.06 28.94
N ALA A 36 -19.18 -11.28 28.76
CA ALA A 36 -19.69 -12.48 29.43
C ALA A 36 -19.55 -12.40 30.96
N VAL A 37 -18.42 -11.88 31.46
CA VAL A 37 -18.22 -11.62 32.89
C VAL A 37 -19.24 -10.61 33.43
N ILE A 38 -19.44 -9.49 32.73
CA ILE A 38 -20.42 -8.46 33.12
C ILE A 38 -21.84 -9.05 33.15
N THR A 39 -22.20 -9.86 32.15
CA THR A 39 -23.49 -10.55 32.11
C THR A 39 -23.64 -11.55 33.26
N PHE A 40 -22.62 -12.34 33.56
CA PHE A 40 -22.64 -13.32 34.66
C PHE A 40 -22.88 -12.65 36.02
N PHE A 41 -22.18 -11.54 36.30
CA PHE A 41 -22.35 -10.76 37.53
C PHE A 41 -23.57 -9.82 37.50
N HIS A 42 -24.43 -9.89 36.49
CA HIS A 42 -25.60 -9.01 36.33
C HIS A 42 -25.25 -7.51 36.43
N GLY A 43 -24.07 -7.13 35.93
CA GLY A 43 -23.58 -5.76 35.94
C GLY A 43 -23.18 -5.24 37.32
N ARG A 44 -23.01 -6.12 38.32
CA ARG A 44 -22.58 -5.76 39.67
C ARG A 44 -21.07 -5.76 39.79
N ILE A 45 -20.53 -4.69 40.37
CA ILE A 45 -19.14 -4.58 40.81
C ILE A 45 -19.19 -4.55 42.34
N GLY A 46 -19.02 -5.71 42.97
CA GLY A 46 -19.30 -5.90 44.39
C GLY A 46 -20.79 -5.70 44.70
N GLU A 47 -21.11 -4.82 45.65
CA GLU A 47 -22.49 -4.48 46.02
C GLU A 47 -23.16 -3.49 45.03
N TRP A 48 -22.38 -2.82 44.17
CA TRP A 48 -22.86 -1.72 43.34
C TRP A 48 -23.28 -2.22 41.96
N LYS A 49 -24.54 -2.04 41.58
CA LYS A 49 -25.02 -2.29 40.21
C LYS A 49 -24.71 -1.08 39.34
N VAL A 50 -23.92 -1.29 38.28
CA VAL A 50 -23.69 -0.28 37.25
C VAL A 50 -24.85 -0.36 36.25
N SER A 51 -25.85 0.50 36.42
CA SER A 51 -26.99 0.61 35.49
C SER A 51 -26.74 1.75 34.50
N LEU A 52 -26.32 1.42 33.29
CA LEU A 52 -26.21 2.38 32.19
C LEU A 52 -27.35 2.17 31.20
N ASN A 53 -27.91 3.27 30.69
CA ASN A 53 -28.87 3.24 29.59
C ASN A 53 -28.12 3.04 28.25
N PHE A 54 -28.72 2.32 27.30
CA PHE A 54 -28.15 2.13 25.95
C PHE A 54 -28.18 3.41 25.08
N VAL A 55 -29.04 4.39 25.38
CA VAL A 55 -29.23 5.60 24.54
C VAL A 55 -27.93 6.37 24.25
N PRO A 56 -27.05 6.68 25.23
CA PRO A 56 -25.77 7.35 24.96
C PRO A 56 -24.85 6.53 24.04
N PHE A 57 -24.91 5.20 24.11
CA PHE A 57 -24.10 4.32 23.27
C PHE A 57 -24.53 4.38 21.80
N SER A 58 -25.82 4.52 21.52
CA SER A 58 -26.29 4.72 20.14
C SER A 58 -25.72 6.01 19.53
N LEU A 59 -25.66 7.10 20.30
CA LEU A 59 -25.07 8.37 19.85
C LEU A 59 -23.56 8.26 19.65
N ILE A 60 -22.84 7.71 20.63
CA ILE A 60 -21.38 7.53 20.55
C ILE A 60 -21.03 6.58 19.39
N GLY A 61 -21.77 5.49 19.24
CA GLY A 61 -21.58 4.51 18.16
C GLY A 61 -21.76 5.13 16.78
N LEU A 62 -22.79 5.96 16.60
CA LEU A 62 -23.00 6.71 15.35
C LEU A 62 -21.84 7.66 15.07
N THR A 63 -21.42 8.43 16.07
CA THR A 63 -20.28 9.35 15.94
C THR A 63 -18.99 8.61 15.58
N LEU A 64 -18.71 7.48 16.22
CA LEU A 64 -17.55 6.63 15.91
C LEU A 64 -17.61 6.08 14.48
N ALA A 65 -18.78 5.62 14.05
CA ALA A 65 -18.97 5.10 12.68
C ALA A 65 -18.67 6.18 11.63
N ILE A 66 -19.10 7.43 11.87
CA ILE A 66 -18.82 8.56 10.99
C ILE A 66 -17.31 8.86 10.95
N PHE A 67 -16.64 8.95 12.10
CA PHE A 67 -15.20 9.22 12.14
C PHE A 67 -14.36 8.12 11.48
N LEU A 68 -14.73 6.86 11.69
CA LEU A 68 -14.10 5.73 10.99
C LEU A 68 -14.36 5.78 9.49
N GLY A 69 -15.56 6.17 9.05
CA GLY A 69 -15.86 6.36 7.62
C GLY A 69 -14.95 7.41 6.97
N PHE A 70 -14.71 8.54 7.65
CA PHE A 70 -13.77 9.55 7.19
C PHE A 70 -12.33 9.02 7.15
N ARG A 71 -11.86 8.35 8.22
CA ARG A 71 -10.51 7.77 8.26
C ARG A 71 -10.30 6.74 7.14
N ASN A 72 -11.27 5.85 6.94
CA ASN A 72 -11.25 4.86 5.88
C ASN A 72 -11.18 5.52 4.49
N SER A 73 -11.96 6.59 4.27
CA SER A 73 -11.94 7.33 3.01
C SER A 73 -10.57 7.97 2.73
N THR A 74 -9.94 8.58 3.74
CA THR A 74 -8.59 9.14 3.62
C THR A 74 -7.54 8.05 3.35
N SER A 75 -7.64 6.91 4.05
CA SER A 75 -6.69 5.80 3.88
C SER A 75 -6.82 5.16 2.49
N TYR A 76 -8.06 4.97 2.01
CA TYR A 76 -8.34 4.52 0.65
C TYR A 76 -7.80 5.49 -0.42
N ALA A 77 -7.95 6.80 -0.21
CA ALA A 77 -7.41 7.79 -1.15
C ALA A 77 -5.89 7.68 -1.28
N ARG A 78 -5.16 7.48 -0.17
CA ARG A 78 -3.70 7.23 -0.17
C ARG A 78 -3.35 5.96 -0.94
N PHE A 79 -4.07 4.87 -0.68
CA PHE A 79 -3.86 3.60 -1.39
C PHE A 79 -4.04 3.76 -2.89
N TRP A 80 -5.14 4.40 -3.30
CA TRP A 80 -5.45 4.63 -4.71
C TRP A 80 -4.44 5.56 -5.39
N GLU A 81 -3.97 6.60 -4.70
CA GLU A 81 -2.91 7.48 -5.18
C GLU A 81 -1.62 6.69 -5.42
N GLY A 82 -1.19 5.87 -4.45
CA GLY A 82 -0.02 4.99 -4.61
C GLY A 82 -0.15 4.05 -5.82
N ARG A 83 -1.32 3.44 -6.01
CA ARG A 83 -1.61 2.58 -7.16
C ARG A 83 -1.54 3.33 -8.49
N THR A 84 -1.99 4.59 -8.51
CA THR A 84 -1.99 5.46 -9.69
C THR A 84 -0.58 5.89 -10.06
N LEU A 85 0.24 6.29 -9.07
CA LEU A 85 1.65 6.66 -9.27
C LEU A 85 2.45 5.50 -9.86
N TRP A 86 2.29 4.28 -9.34
CA TRP A 86 2.92 3.08 -9.93
C TRP A 86 2.39 2.73 -11.33
N GLY A 87 1.14 3.10 -11.64
CA GLY A 87 0.60 3.04 -13.00
C GLY A 87 1.30 4.01 -13.96
N SER A 88 1.62 5.23 -13.49
CA SER A 88 2.42 6.19 -14.25
C SER A 88 3.83 5.68 -14.51
N VAL A 89 4.48 5.06 -13.50
CA VAL A 89 5.81 4.44 -13.67
C VAL A 89 5.81 3.41 -14.79
N LEU A 90 4.80 2.53 -14.87
CA LEU A 90 4.65 1.58 -15.97
C LEU A 90 4.49 2.27 -17.32
N ASN A 91 3.56 3.22 -17.41
CA ASN A 91 3.20 3.86 -18.68
C ASN A 91 4.37 4.65 -19.27
N GLU A 92 5.07 5.41 -18.42
CA GLU A 92 6.18 6.26 -18.87
C GLU A 92 7.44 5.45 -19.17
N SER A 93 7.71 4.37 -18.43
CA SER A 93 8.83 3.47 -18.75
C SER A 93 8.66 2.83 -20.13
N ARG A 94 7.43 2.39 -20.47
CA ARG A 94 7.12 1.88 -21.82
C ARG A 94 7.17 2.98 -22.88
N SER A 95 6.63 4.16 -22.58
CA SER A 95 6.65 5.29 -23.52
C SER A 95 8.07 5.73 -23.87
N LEU A 96 8.95 5.89 -22.88
CA LEU A 96 10.35 6.23 -23.07
C LEU A 96 11.10 5.16 -23.86
N THR A 97 10.89 3.87 -23.53
CA THR A 97 11.52 2.76 -24.27
C THR A 97 11.06 2.75 -25.74
N ARG A 98 9.76 2.93 -25.99
CA ARG A 98 9.21 3.02 -27.36
C ARG A 98 9.78 4.22 -28.10
N GLN A 99 9.84 5.40 -27.47
CA GLN A 99 10.38 6.61 -28.06
C GLN A 99 11.87 6.43 -28.41
N ALA A 100 12.67 5.84 -27.51
CA ALA A 100 14.07 5.54 -27.80
C ALA A 100 14.24 4.60 -29.01
N LEU A 101 13.41 3.55 -29.12
CA LEU A 101 13.48 2.61 -30.23
C LEU A 101 13.00 3.20 -31.57
N THR A 102 12.08 4.16 -31.55
CA THR A 102 11.41 4.67 -32.76
C THR A 102 11.90 6.04 -33.22
N LEU A 103 12.46 6.86 -32.32
CA LEU A 103 12.80 8.26 -32.58
C LEU A 103 14.31 8.55 -32.58
N VAL A 104 15.14 7.65 -32.03
CA VAL A 104 16.59 7.80 -32.02
C VAL A 104 17.19 7.00 -33.18
N ALA A 105 18.16 7.60 -33.88
CA ALA A 105 18.75 7.02 -35.08
C ALA A 105 19.46 5.67 -34.82
N ASP A 106 20.05 5.51 -33.63
CA ASP A 106 20.76 4.30 -33.22
C ASP A 106 19.94 3.52 -32.17
N GLN A 107 19.21 2.52 -32.65
CA GLN A 107 18.33 1.69 -31.84
C GLN A 107 19.08 0.78 -30.86
N HIS A 108 20.35 0.46 -31.13
CA HIS A 108 21.14 -0.41 -30.24
C HIS A 108 21.43 0.26 -28.89
N ASP A 109 21.35 1.59 -28.83
CA ASP A 109 21.57 2.33 -27.59
C ASP A 109 20.31 2.49 -26.73
N ALA A 110 19.11 2.18 -27.27
CA ALA A 110 17.87 2.19 -26.50
C ALA A 110 17.92 1.21 -25.31
N ARG A 111 18.75 0.16 -25.42
CA ARG A 111 19.03 -0.78 -24.32
C ARG A 111 19.54 -0.09 -23.07
N ARG A 112 20.41 0.92 -23.19
CA ARG A 112 20.96 1.64 -22.02
C ARG A 112 19.87 2.40 -21.29
N LEU A 113 18.99 3.08 -22.02
CA LEU A 113 17.84 3.76 -21.41
C LEU A 113 16.89 2.76 -20.74
N ALA A 114 16.54 1.66 -21.43
CA ALA A 114 15.67 0.61 -20.91
C ALA A 114 16.22 0.02 -19.59
N TYR A 115 17.52 -0.22 -19.53
CA TYR A 115 18.18 -0.72 -18.32
C TYR A 115 18.16 0.30 -17.18
N ARG A 116 18.41 1.59 -17.46
CA ARG A 116 18.30 2.66 -16.45
C ARG A 116 16.87 2.82 -15.92
N LEU A 117 15.86 2.62 -16.77
CA LEU A 117 14.45 2.60 -16.36
C LEU A 117 14.14 1.39 -15.47
N CYS A 118 14.66 0.20 -15.80
CA CYS A 118 14.52 -0.98 -14.93
C CYS A 118 15.20 -0.74 -13.56
N ALA A 119 16.42 -0.19 -13.56
CA ALA A 119 17.13 0.18 -12.34
C ALA A 119 16.34 1.20 -11.50
N PHE A 120 15.72 2.20 -12.13
CA PHE A 120 14.83 3.15 -11.46
C PHE A 120 13.65 2.46 -10.78
N VAL A 121 12.95 1.56 -11.48
CA VAL A 121 11.78 0.85 -10.96
C VAL A 121 12.13 0.02 -9.72
N HIS A 122 13.19 -0.78 -9.80
CA HIS A 122 13.64 -1.59 -8.65
C HIS A 122 14.15 -0.72 -7.51
N ALA A 123 14.96 0.30 -7.80
CA ALA A 123 15.42 1.24 -6.79
C ALA A 123 14.26 1.93 -6.07
N LEU A 124 13.19 2.31 -6.80
CA LEU A 124 12.01 2.94 -6.22
C LEU A 124 11.29 2.00 -5.25
N ARG A 125 11.02 0.75 -5.66
CA ARG A 125 10.43 -0.28 -4.77
C ARG A 125 11.24 -0.40 -3.48
N HIS A 126 12.55 -0.56 -3.59
CA HIS A 126 13.41 -0.76 -2.43
C HIS A 126 13.52 0.48 -1.55
N GLN A 127 13.52 1.69 -2.14
CA GLN A 127 13.48 2.93 -1.38
C GLN A 127 12.19 3.03 -0.54
N LEU A 128 11.03 2.68 -1.11
CA LEU A 128 9.75 2.74 -0.40
C LEU A 128 9.64 1.67 0.69
N ARG A 129 10.29 0.52 0.52
CA ARG A 129 10.32 -0.57 1.51
C ARG A 129 11.48 -0.50 2.51
N GLY A 130 12.45 0.39 2.30
CA GLY A 130 13.67 0.45 3.12
C GLY A 130 14.54 -0.81 3.03
N THR A 131 14.50 -1.53 1.90
CA THR A 131 15.27 -2.77 1.69
C THR A 131 16.50 -2.55 0.81
N ASP A 132 17.44 -3.51 0.79
CA ASP A 132 18.62 -3.42 -0.08
C ASP A 132 18.23 -3.60 -1.55
N ALA A 133 18.53 -2.57 -2.35
CA ALA A 133 18.20 -2.55 -3.77
C ALA A 133 19.22 -3.28 -4.66
N TRP A 134 20.41 -3.55 -4.15
CA TRP A 134 21.53 -3.92 -5.00
C TRP A 134 21.33 -5.23 -5.79
N PRO A 135 20.80 -6.32 -5.22
CA PRO A 135 20.61 -7.57 -5.96
C PRO A 135 19.77 -7.42 -7.22
N ASP A 136 18.73 -6.59 -7.16
CA ASP A 136 17.76 -6.41 -8.24
C ASP A 136 18.13 -5.25 -9.17
N VAL A 137 19.04 -4.36 -8.77
CA VAL A 137 19.46 -3.22 -9.60
C VAL A 137 20.77 -3.50 -10.35
N ALA A 138 21.70 -4.25 -9.74
CA ALA A 138 23.00 -4.57 -10.31
C ALA A 138 22.96 -5.15 -11.74
N PRO A 139 22.02 -6.05 -12.11
CA PRO A 139 21.98 -6.66 -13.44
C PRO A 139 21.73 -5.68 -14.61
N PHE A 140 21.36 -4.43 -14.30
CA PHE A 140 21.03 -3.40 -15.27
C PHE A 140 22.12 -2.33 -15.45
N LEU A 141 23.14 -2.32 -14.61
CA LEU A 141 24.13 -1.25 -14.59
C LEU A 141 25.50 -1.74 -15.02
N ASP A 142 26.22 -0.92 -15.79
CA ASP A 142 27.66 -1.10 -15.97
C ASP A 142 28.41 -0.64 -14.71
N GLU A 143 29.73 -0.84 -14.68
CA GLU A 143 30.55 -0.56 -13.49
C GLU A 143 30.51 0.92 -13.07
N ALA A 144 30.46 1.84 -14.03
CA ALA A 144 30.43 3.27 -13.76
C ALA A 144 29.07 3.71 -13.20
N ASP A 145 28.00 3.27 -13.86
CA ASP A 145 26.61 3.52 -13.45
C ASP A 145 26.33 2.88 -12.07
N ALA A 146 26.86 1.68 -11.83
CA ALA A 146 26.81 0.97 -10.54
C ALA A 146 27.50 1.74 -9.41
N ALA A 147 28.74 2.21 -9.64
CA ALA A 147 29.49 2.97 -8.64
C ALA A 147 28.76 4.27 -8.25
N ARG A 148 28.24 4.98 -9.25
CA ARG A 148 27.46 6.21 -9.05
C ARG A 148 26.19 5.95 -8.25
N LEU A 149 25.44 4.90 -8.57
CA LEU A 149 24.19 4.58 -7.87
C LEU A 149 24.43 4.06 -6.45
N LYS A 150 25.50 3.29 -6.21
CA LYS A 150 25.89 2.84 -4.86
C LYS A 150 26.22 4.02 -3.93
N ALA A 151 26.93 5.02 -4.45
CA ALA A 151 27.29 6.23 -3.70
C ALA A 151 26.07 7.14 -3.42
N ALA A 152 24.96 6.94 -4.15
CA ALA A 152 23.78 7.78 -4.03
C ALA A 152 22.94 7.48 -2.77
N ARG A 153 22.52 8.56 -2.10
CA ARG A 153 21.49 8.51 -1.05
C ARG A 153 20.10 8.23 -1.63
N PHE A 154 19.71 8.96 -2.67
CA PHE A 154 18.41 8.83 -3.35
C PHE A 154 18.61 8.14 -4.69
N LYS A 155 18.67 6.81 -4.68
CA LYS A 155 19.00 5.98 -5.85
C LYS A 155 18.01 6.17 -7.02
N PRO A 156 16.68 6.18 -6.82
CA PRO A 156 15.74 6.37 -7.92
C PRO A 156 15.94 7.71 -8.65
N ALA A 157 16.19 8.79 -7.90
CA ALA A 157 16.46 10.10 -8.49
C ALA A 157 17.73 10.10 -9.35
N ILE A 158 18.78 9.41 -8.92
CA ILE A 158 20.02 9.27 -9.70
C ILE A 158 19.80 8.39 -10.94
N ALA A 159 19.03 7.30 -10.84
CA ALA A 159 18.68 6.50 -12.00
C ALA A 159 17.88 7.30 -13.05
N LEU A 160 16.94 8.17 -12.63
CA LEU A 160 16.25 9.09 -13.52
C LEU A 160 17.18 10.14 -14.14
N LEU A 161 18.11 10.68 -13.36
CA LEU A 161 19.13 11.60 -13.88
C LEU A 161 19.97 10.94 -14.98
N MET A 162 20.37 9.69 -14.79
CA MET A 162 21.11 8.92 -15.82
C MET A 162 20.25 8.67 -17.06
N ALA A 163 18.94 8.48 -16.92
CA ALA A 163 18.02 8.38 -18.05
C ALA A 163 17.89 9.72 -18.79
N GLY A 164 17.86 10.86 -18.09
CA GLY A 164 17.85 12.19 -18.71
C GLY A 164 19.17 12.55 -19.39
N GLU A 165 20.30 12.19 -18.80
CA GLU A 165 21.63 12.35 -19.43
C GLU A 165 21.71 11.61 -20.76
N TRP A 166 21.12 10.42 -20.84
CA TRP A 166 21.01 9.67 -22.11
C TRP A 166 20.27 10.48 -23.19
N VAL A 167 19.13 11.07 -22.86
CA VAL A 167 18.36 11.93 -23.80
C VAL A 167 19.19 13.15 -24.21
N GLY A 168 19.84 13.81 -23.24
CA GLY A 168 20.67 14.98 -23.49
C GLY A 168 21.90 14.71 -24.35
N GLU A 169 22.56 13.57 -24.17
CA GLU A 169 23.69 13.12 -25.00
C GLU A 169 23.26 12.90 -26.44
N ARG A 170 22.13 12.23 -26.67
CA ARG A 170 21.60 11.97 -28.02
C ARG A 170 21.15 13.24 -28.72
N LEU A 171 20.60 14.21 -27.97
CA LEU A 171 20.28 15.53 -28.50
C LEU A 171 21.55 16.28 -28.93
N ARG A 172 22.59 16.35 -28.07
CA ARG A 172 23.85 17.04 -28.39
C ARG A 172 24.63 16.38 -29.53
N ALA A 173 24.52 15.06 -29.66
CA ALA A 173 25.14 14.30 -30.74
C ALA A 173 24.38 14.42 -32.08
N GLY A 174 23.24 15.12 -32.13
CA GLY A 174 22.41 15.25 -33.34
C GLY A 174 21.67 13.96 -33.73
N GLN A 175 21.59 12.99 -32.82
CA GLN A 175 20.92 11.69 -33.02
C GLN A 175 19.44 11.71 -32.61
N LEU A 176 19.01 12.80 -31.97
CA LEU A 176 17.63 13.09 -31.59
C LEU A 176 17.31 14.54 -32.01
N ALA A 177 16.24 14.72 -32.77
CA ALA A 177 15.81 16.06 -33.16
C ALA A 177 15.26 16.85 -31.94
N PRO A 178 15.52 18.16 -31.82
CA PRO A 178 15.06 18.96 -30.66
C PRO A 178 13.55 18.88 -30.41
N ALA A 179 12.74 18.84 -31.48
CA ALA A 179 11.29 18.71 -31.38
C ALA A 179 10.83 17.35 -30.81
N LEU A 180 11.65 16.30 -30.95
CA LEU A 180 11.38 14.95 -30.44
C LEU A 180 11.93 14.74 -29.02
N ALA A 181 12.87 15.56 -28.57
CA ALA A 181 13.38 15.54 -27.21
C ALA A 181 12.32 16.00 -26.18
N GLN A 182 11.49 16.99 -26.53
CA GLN A 182 10.46 17.50 -25.63
C GLN A 182 9.46 16.42 -25.15
N PRO A 183 8.90 15.55 -26.01
CA PRO A 183 8.08 14.42 -25.57
C PRO A 183 8.80 13.46 -24.61
N MET A 184 10.10 13.17 -24.82
CA MET A 184 10.87 12.30 -23.94
C MET A 184 11.09 12.94 -22.57
N GLU A 185 11.42 14.24 -22.55
CA GLU A 185 11.53 15.02 -21.30
C GLU A 185 10.20 15.09 -20.55
N MET A 186 9.06 15.18 -21.25
CA MET A 186 7.75 15.12 -20.60
C MET A 186 7.53 13.79 -19.87
N SER A 187 7.90 12.66 -20.47
CA SER A 187 7.83 11.36 -19.82
C SER A 187 8.77 11.23 -18.61
N LEU A 188 10.00 11.76 -18.70
CA LEU A 188 10.92 11.83 -17.56
C LEU A 188 10.36 12.69 -16.41
N ASN A 189 9.72 13.81 -16.73
CA ASN A 189 9.06 14.66 -15.74
C ASN A 189 7.88 13.96 -15.05
N GLN A 190 7.14 13.12 -15.78
CA GLN A 190 6.07 12.31 -15.18
C GLN A 190 6.64 11.22 -14.26
N LEU A 191 7.75 10.56 -14.62
CA LEU A 191 8.45 9.65 -13.71
C LEU A 191 8.97 10.36 -12.45
N SER A 192 9.50 11.57 -12.60
CA SER A 192 9.93 12.41 -11.48
C SER A 192 8.76 12.81 -10.57
N THR A 193 7.62 13.16 -11.17
CA THR A 193 6.36 13.42 -10.43
C THR A 193 5.88 12.17 -9.69
N ALA A 194 5.98 11.00 -10.32
CA ALA A 194 5.62 9.74 -9.69
C ALA A 194 6.54 9.42 -8.51
N LEU A 195 7.86 9.61 -8.66
CA LEU A 195 8.85 9.46 -7.59
C LEU A 195 8.52 10.37 -6.40
N GLY A 196 8.39 11.68 -6.64
CA GLY A 196 8.09 12.66 -5.59
C GLY A 196 6.72 12.41 -4.93
N GLY A 197 5.73 11.94 -5.70
CA GLY A 197 4.44 11.50 -5.18
C GLY A 197 4.55 10.31 -4.22
N CYS A 198 5.36 9.30 -4.58
CA CYS A 198 5.61 8.14 -3.72
C CYS A 198 6.37 8.54 -2.44
N GLU A 199 7.39 9.39 -2.56
CA GLU A 199 8.15 9.91 -1.42
C GLU A 199 7.27 10.75 -0.49
N ARG A 200 6.39 11.58 -1.04
CA ARG A 200 5.38 12.32 -0.25
C ARG A 200 4.46 11.35 0.47
N LEU A 201 3.88 10.38 -0.21
CA LEU A 201 2.98 9.40 0.43
C LEU A 201 3.67 8.64 1.57
N ALA A 202 4.88 8.14 1.34
CA ALA A 202 5.66 7.42 2.35
C ALA A 202 6.14 8.33 3.50
N GLY A 203 6.52 9.57 3.20
CA GLY A 203 7.08 10.52 4.18
C GLY A 203 6.04 11.33 4.95
N THR A 204 4.78 11.37 4.51
CA THR A 204 3.70 12.13 5.17
C THR A 204 2.52 11.22 5.53
N PRO A 205 2.58 10.51 6.67
CA PRO A 205 1.48 9.67 7.14
C PRO A 205 0.28 10.52 7.60
N ILE A 206 -0.89 9.88 7.78
CA ILE A 206 -2.05 10.55 8.38
C ILE A 206 -1.65 11.02 9.80
N PRO A 207 -2.03 12.22 10.25
CA PRO A 207 -1.60 12.71 11.55
C PRO A 207 -1.95 11.72 12.66
N PHE A 208 -0.92 11.28 13.39
CA PHE A 208 -1.00 10.20 14.37
C PHE A 208 -2.11 10.40 15.43
N THR A 209 -2.40 11.66 15.77
CA THR A 209 -3.47 12.03 16.70
C THR A 209 -4.85 11.50 16.28
N TYR A 210 -5.15 11.43 14.97
CA TYR A 210 -6.40 10.84 14.48
C TYR A 210 -6.50 9.37 14.87
N SER A 211 -5.44 8.60 14.61
CA SER A 211 -5.38 7.18 14.95
C SER A 211 -5.51 6.96 16.45
N VAL A 212 -4.82 7.76 17.27
CA VAL A 212 -4.87 7.65 18.74
C VAL A 212 -6.27 7.92 19.29
N ILE A 213 -6.94 8.98 18.84
CA ILE A 213 -8.27 9.35 19.34
C ILE A 213 -9.29 8.28 18.96
N ILE A 214 -9.31 7.85 17.68
CA ILE A 214 -10.23 6.82 17.19
C ILE A 214 -10.02 5.52 17.97
N HIS A 215 -8.77 5.08 18.11
CA HIS A 215 -8.41 3.87 18.85
C HIS A 215 -8.93 3.91 20.29
N ARG A 216 -8.61 4.97 21.04
CA ARG A 216 -9.03 5.11 22.45
C ARG A 216 -10.55 5.13 22.59
N CYS A 217 -11.26 5.85 21.73
CA CYS A 217 -12.71 5.95 21.80
C CYS A 217 -13.40 4.62 21.47
N ILE A 218 -12.90 3.86 20.48
CA ILE A 218 -13.44 2.52 20.16
C ILE A 218 -13.27 1.57 21.35
N TYR A 219 -12.10 1.54 21.96
CA TYR A 219 -11.83 0.63 23.09
C TYR A 219 -12.68 1.01 24.31
N LEU A 220 -12.75 2.29 24.66
CA LEU A 220 -13.59 2.76 25.75
C LEU A 220 -15.07 2.44 25.49
N TYR A 221 -15.54 2.67 24.26
CA TYR A 221 -16.89 2.32 23.84
C TYR A 221 -17.17 0.83 24.02
N CYS A 222 -16.31 -0.05 23.50
CA CYS A 222 -16.50 -1.50 23.57
C CYS A 222 -16.46 -2.06 25.00
N VAL A 223 -15.63 -1.49 25.87
CA VAL A 223 -15.57 -1.86 27.30
C VAL A 223 -16.82 -1.41 28.05
N LEU A 224 -17.36 -0.23 27.75
CA LEU A 224 -18.55 0.29 28.44
C LEU A 224 -19.87 -0.29 27.90
N LEU A 225 -19.89 -0.70 26.63
CA LEU A 225 -21.08 -1.22 25.93
C LEU A 225 -21.84 -2.35 26.65
N PRO A 226 -21.20 -3.40 27.22
CA PRO A 226 -21.94 -4.46 27.91
C PRO A 226 -22.80 -3.94 29.07
N PHE A 227 -22.36 -2.91 29.79
CA PHE A 227 -23.15 -2.31 30.87
C PHE A 227 -24.41 -1.60 30.35
N GLY A 228 -24.33 -0.97 29.18
CA GLY A 228 -25.46 -0.28 28.55
C GLY A 228 -26.51 -1.23 27.96
N LEU A 229 -26.08 -2.41 27.50
CA LEU A 229 -26.95 -3.38 26.84
C LEU A 229 -27.56 -4.41 27.81
N LEU A 230 -26.88 -4.72 28.91
CA LEU A 230 -27.27 -5.80 29.82
C LEU A 230 -28.72 -5.74 30.27
N ASP A 231 -29.18 -4.59 30.75
CA ASP A 231 -30.54 -4.46 31.27
C ASP A 231 -31.61 -4.54 30.16
N SER A 232 -31.23 -4.34 28.90
CA SER A 232 -32.13 -4.37 27.74
C SER A 232 -32.22 -5.74 27.08
N ILE A 233 -31.10 -6.47 26.94
CA ILE A 233 -31.02 -7.72 26.17
C ILE A 233 -30.49 -8.93 26.96
N GLY A 234 -30.12 -8.76 28.23
CA GLY A 234 -29.79 -9.84 29.16
C GLY A 234 -28.66 -10.75 28.67
N LEU A 235 -28.95 -12.06 28.58
CA LEU A 235 -27.98 -13.09 28.22
C LEU A 235 -27.40 -12.93 26.80
N MET A 236 -28.06 -12.17 25.91
CA MET A 236 -27.57 -11.91 24.56
C MET A 236 -26.47 -10.84 24.51
N THR A 237 -26.18 -10.14 25.61
CA THR A 237 -25.17 -9.08 25.66
C THR A 237 -23.81 -9.48 25.09
N PRO A 238 -23.19 -10.62 25.46
CA PRO A 238 -21.85 -10.97 24.94
C PRO A 238 -21.85 -11.18 23.42
N VAL A 239 -22.93 -11.72 22.86
CA VAL A 239 -23.07 -11.95 21.42
C VAL A 239 -23.18 -10.62 20.67
N ILE A 240 -24.04 -9.71 21.14
CA ILE A 240 -24.25 -8.41 20.50
C ILE A 240 -23.02 -7.50 20.67
N VAL A 241 -22.38 -7.51 21.83
CA VAL A 241 -21.13 -6.78 22.08
C VAL A 241 -20.01 -7.30 21.17
N CYS A 242 -19.87 -8.63 21.02
CA CYS A 242 -18.93 -9.24 20.08
C CYS A 242 -19.18 -8.75 18.65
N PHE A 243 -20.42 -8.77 18.19
CA PHE A 243 -20.77 -8.32 16.84
C PHE A 243 -20.42 -6.84 16.61
N ILE A 244 -20.80 -5.95 17.53
CA ILE A 244 -20.52 -4.51 17.44
C ILE A 244 -19.01 -4.23 17.52
N ALA A 245 -18.30 -4.90 18.44
CA ALA A 245 -16.85 -4.78 18.57
C ALA A 245 -16.12 -5.24 17.31
N TYR A 246 -16.56 -6.36 16.71
CA TYR A 246 -16.04 -6.81 15.43
C TYR A 246 -16.18 -5.74 14.35
N THR A 247 -17.35 -5.10 14.22
CA THR A 247 -17.55 -4.03 13.22
C THR A 247 -16.55 -2.88 13.40
N PHE A 248 -16.39 -2.37 14.62
CA PHE A 248 -15.50 -1.24 14.88
C PHE A 248 -14.03 -1.61 14.74
N PHE A 249 -13.58 -2.72 15.33
CA PHE A 249 -12.19 -3.17 15.23
C PHE A 249 -11.81 -3.55 13.80
N ALA A 250 -12.71 -4.19 13.04
CA ALA A 250 -12.45 -4.55 11.65
C ALA A 250 -12.29 -3.31 10.77
N LEU A 251 -13.15 -2.30 10.92
CA LEU A 251 -13.05 -1.04 10.17
C LEU A 251 -11.78 -0.25 10.53
N GLU A 252 -11.44 -0.21 11.82
CA GLU A 252 -10.21 0.44 12.29
C GLU A 252 -8.96 -0.25 11.73
N ALA A 253 -8.91 -1.58 11.77
CA ALA A 253 -7.82 -2.39 11.26
C ALA A 253 -7.69 -2.27 9.74
N LEU A 254 -8.81 -2.35 9.01
CA LEU A 254 -8.84 -2.16 7.55
C LEU A 254 -8.26 -0.81 7.16
N SER A 255 -8.72 0.26 7.84
CA SER A 255 -8.23 1.61 7.57
C SER A 255 -6.73 1.72 7.80
N ALA A 256 -6.20 1.07 8.85
CA ALA A 256 -4.77 1.05 9.14
C ALA A 256 -3.95 0.24 8.13
N GLU A 257 -4.48 -0.88 7.64
CA GLU A 257 -3.82 -1.73 6.64
C GLU A 257 -3.69 -1.00 5.28
N ILE A 258 -4.76 -0.36 4.79
CA ILE A 258 -4.72 0.35 3.50
C ILE A 258 -4.00 1.71 3.56
N GLU A 259 -3.71 2.24 4.75
CA GLU A 259 -3.03 3.52 4.95
C GLU A 259 -1.57 3.50 4.46
N GLU A 260 -0.93 2.32 4.47
CA GLU A 260 0.48 2.07 4.14
C GLU A 260 0.64 1.23 2.85
N PRO A 261 0.37 1.79 1.66
CA PRO A 261 0.24 1.00 0.43
C PRO A 261 1.54 0.34 -0.08
N PHE A 262 2.71 0.74 0.43
CA PHE A 262 4.01 0.31 -0.09
C PHE A 262 4.69 -0.77 0.75
N GLY A 263 4.03 -1.25 1.81
CA GLY A 263 4.57 -2.27 2.68
C GLY A 263 4.66 -3.67 2.05
N GLU A 264 4.69 -4.66 2.94
CA GLU A 264 4.77 -6.08 2.62
C GLU A 264 3.59 -6.88 3.20
N GLU A 265 2.58 -6.21 3.75
CA GLU A 265 1.35 -6.87 4.18
C GLU A 265 0.60 -7.44 2.96
N PRO A 266 -0.21 -8.49 3.14
CA PRO A 266 -0.84 -9.19 2.01
C PRO A 266 -1.68 -8.27 1.11
N ASN A 267 -2.33 -7.25 1.68
CA ASN A 267 -3.19 -6.32 0.94
C ASN A 267 -2.48 -5.08 0.41
N ASP A 268 -1.18 -4.91 0.72
CA ASP A 268 -0.38 -3.82 0.16
C ASP A 268 -0.18 -4.00 -1.35
N LEU A 269 0.25 -2.94 -2.03
CA LEU A 269 0.56 -3.01 -3.45
C LEU A 269 1.66 -4.06 -3.68
N ALA A 270 1.46 -4.92 -4.66
CA ALA A 270 2.42 -5.97 -5.02
C ALA A 270 3.62 -5.37 -5.79
N LEU A 271 4.39 -4.51 -5.13
CA LEU A 271 5.47 -3.75 -5.76
C LEU A 271 6.51 -4.66 -6.40
N THR A 272 6.78 -5.84 -5.82
CA THR A 272 7.64 -6.87 -6.44
C THR A 272 7.09 -7.28 -7.80
N ALA A 273 5.86 -7.76 -7.86
CA ALA A 273 5.22 -8.22 -9.10
C ALA A 273 5.05 -7.07 -10.11
N MET A 274 4.69 -5.87 -9.65
CA MET A 274 4.60 -4.69 -10.50
C MET A 274 5.96 -4.33 -11.09
N SER A 275 7.03 -4.36 -10.30
CA SER A 275 8.40 -4.08 -10.77
C SER A 275 8.86 -5.09 -11.80
N CYS A 276 8.71 -6.40 -11.51
CA CYS A 276 9.04 -7.47 -12.45
C CYS A 276 8.22 -7.38 -13.74
N MET A 277 6.94 -6.99 -13.66
CA MET A 277 6.10 -6.80 -14.85
C MET A 277 6.56 -5.60 -15.69
N ILE A 278 6.87 -4.46 -15.05
CA ILE A 278 7.41 -3.29 -15.76
C ILE A 278 8.71 -3.68 -16.45
N GLU A 279 9.65 -4.27 -15.71
CA GLU A 279 10.93 -4.78 -16.21
C GLU A 279 10.73 -5.71 -17.40
N SER A 280 9.92 -6.76 -17.24
CA SER A 280 9.65 -7.74 -18.30
C SER A 280 9.16 -7.05 -19.56
N THR A 281 8.26 -6.08 -19.44
CA THR A 281 7.69 -5.41 -20.60
C THR A 281 8.66 -4.42 -21.25
N VAL A 282 9.55 -3.79 -20.48
CA VAL A 282 10.61 -2.94 -21.02
C VAL A 282 11.67 -3.78 -21.73
N LEU A 283 12.07 -4.93 -21.16
CA LEU A 283 13.04 -5.84 -21.75
C LEU A 283 12.50 -6.54 -23.01
N GLU A 284 11.22 -6.94 -23.00
CA GLU A 284 10.57 -7.52 -24.18
C GLU A 284 10.57 -6.55 -25.38
N MET A 285 10.36 -5.25 -25.14
CA MET A 285 10.41 -4.23 -26.20
C MET A 285 11.77 -4.09 -26.86
N ILE A 286 12.86 -4.41 -26.15
CA ILE A 286 14.22 -4.42 -26.69
C ILE A 286 14.68 -5.82 -27.12
N GLY A 287 13.79 -6.81 -27.10
CA GLY A 287 14.06 -8.19 -27.53
C GLY A 287 14.85 -9.04 -26.52
N GLU A 288 14.81 -8.70 -25.23
CA GLU A 288 15.52 -9.40 -24.16
C GLU A 288 14.58 -10.14 -23.21
N PRO A 289 15.01 -11.29 -22.65
CA PRO A 289 14.25 -11.97 -21.60
C PRO A 289 14.33 -11.18 -20.28
N PRO A 290 13.33 -11.36 -19.38
CA PRO A 290 13.37 -10.78 -18.04
C PRO A 290 14.61 -11.25 -17.28
N LYS A 291 15.19 -10.36 -16.47
CA LYS A 291 16.34 -10.65 -15.61
C LYS A 291 15.91 -11.04 -14.20
N SER A 292 14.80 -10.48 -13.72
CA SER A 292 14.21 -10.85 -12.44
C SER A 292 13.23 -12.01 -12.61
N VAL A 293 13.18 -12.87 -11.60
CA VAL A 293 12.17 -13.93 -11.52
C VAL A 293 10.87 -13.31 -11.00
N ALA A 294 9.81 -13.35 -11.81
CA ALA A 294 8.51 -12.91 -11.37
C ALA A 294 8.02 -13.78 -10.19
N PRO A 295 7.47 -13.19 -9.13
CA PRO A 295 7.00 -13.96 -8.00
C PRO A 295 5.81 -14.83 -8.40
N SER A 296 5.88 -16.13 -8.10
CA SER A 296 4.75 -17.03 -8.27
C SER A 296 3.74 -16.78 -7.16
N PRO A 297 2.44 -16.63 -7.47
CA PRO A 297 1.43 -16.45 -6.44
C PRO A 297 1.34 -17.73 -5.58
N HIS A 298 1.88 -17.66 -4.37
CA HIS A 298 1.67 -18.69 -3.35
C HIS A 298 0.46 -18.30 -2.51
N ASP A 299 -0.55 -19.17 -2.46
CA ASP A 299 -1.78 -18.95 -1.70
C ASP A 299 -2.45 -17.58 -1.98
N PHE A 300 -2.46 -17.19 -3.25
CA PHE A 300 -3.03 -15.94 -3.78
C PHE A 300 -2.28 -14.65 -3.40
N ILE A 301 -1.12 -14.73 -2.75
CA ILE A 301 -0.30 -13.56 -2.41
C ILE A 301 0.84 -13.44 -3.44
N GLN A 302 0.96 -12.26 -4.05
CA GLN A 302 2.14 -11.88 -4.83
C GLN A 302 3.18 -11.28 -3.88
N VAL A 303 4.13 -12.09 -3.40
CA VAL A 303 5.26 -11.68 -2.55
C VAL A 303 6.47 -11.38 -3.41
#